data_AF-A0A962Q641-F1
#
_entry.id   AF-A0A962Q641-F1
#
_cell.length_a   1.000
_cell.length_b   1.000
_cell.length_c   1.000
_cell.angle_alpha   90.00
_cell.angle_beta   90.00
_cell.angle_gamma   90.00
#
_symmetry.space_group_name_H-M   'P 1'
#
loop_
_entity.id
_entity.type
_entity.pdbx_description
1 polymer ?
#
loop_
_entity_poly.entity_id
_entity_poly.type
_entity_poly.pdbx_seq_one_letter_code
_entity_poly.pdbx_strand_id
1 'polypeptide(L)' 'ELENTSRVRVNSLNPGATNTAMRRTAYPAERPTDNPAPEDIMATYLFLMGDDSVGVTGRAFNAR' A
#
# COMPACT_ATOMS: atom_id res chain seq x y z
N GLU A 1 -9.28 1.78 -27.94
CA GLU A 1 -8.58 2.51 -26.86
C GLU A 1 -7.66 1.67 -25.95
N LEU A 2 -8.02 0.48 -25.44
CA LEU A 2 -7.17 -0.24 -24.45
C LEU A 2 -6.36 -1.45 -24.96
N GLU A 3 -6.38 -1.75 -26.27
CA GLU A 3 -5.78 -3.00 -26.81
C GLU A 3 -4.26 -3.13 -26.63
N ASN A 4 -3.52 -2.04 -26.36
CA ASN A 4 -2.06 -2.07 -26.15
C ASN A 4 -1.62 -1.93 -24.67
N THR A 5 -2.54 -1.99 -23.70
CA THR A 5 -2.21 -1.86 -22.26
C THR A 5 -1.85 -3.18 -21.56
N SER A 6 -1.56 -4.25 -22.32
CA SER A 6 -1.38 -5.61 -21.78
C SER A 6 -0.18 -5.82 -20.83
N ARG A 7 0.63 -4.78 -20.60
CA ARG A 7 1.81 -4.81 -19.71
C ARG A 7 1.64 -3.98 -18.43
N VAL A 8 0.47 -3.37 -18.22
CA VAL A 8 0.17 -2.64 -16.98
C VAL A 8 -0.12 -3.63 -15.86
N ARG A 9 0.54 -3.45 -14.71
CA ARG A 9 0.32 -4.25 -13.51
C ARG A 9 -0.74 -3.57 -12.64
N VAL A 10 -1.73 -4.33 -12.18
CA VAL A 10 -2.80 -3.83 -11.31
C VAL A 10 -2.86 -4.69 -10.08
N ASN A 11 -2.66 -4.11 -8.91
CA ASN A 11 -2.68 -4.79 -7.62
C ASN A 11 -3.39 -3.91 -6.58
N SER A 12 -3.87 -4.50 -5.50
CA SER A 12 -4.37 -3.77 -4.33
C SER A 12 -3.37 -3.85 -3.19
N LEU A 13 -3.31 -2.80 -2.38
CA LEU A 13 -2.46 -2.73 -1.20
C LEU A 13 -3.28 -2.21 -0.03
N ASN A 14 -3.28 -2.97 1.06
CA ASN A 14 -3.79 -2.56 2.35
C ASN A 14 -2.63 -2.04 3.21
N PRO A 15 -2.60 -0.74 3.56
CA PRO A 15 -1.53 -0.18 4.39
C PRO A 15 -1.58 -0.65 5.85
N GLY A 16 -2.72 -1.17 6.31
CA GLY A 16 -2.94 -1.43 7.73
C GLY A 16 -3.02 -0.14 8.56
N ALA A 17 -2.99 -0.28 9.89
CA ALA A 17 -3.21 0.81 10.84
C ALA A 17 -2.02 1.80 10.87
N THR A 18 -2.00 2.80 10.00
CA THR A 18 -0.86 3.71 9.80
C THR A 18 -1.12 5.07 10.46
N ASN A 19 -0.10 5.67 11.07
CA ASN A 19 -0.22 6.96 11.77
C ASN A 19 -0.47 8.13 10.79
N THR A 20 -1.74 8.33 10.44
CA THR A 20 -2.21 9.35 9.51
C THR A 20 -3.39 10.12 10.10
N ALA A 21 -3.70 11.30 9.55
CA ALA A 21 -4.89 12.05 9.94
C ALA A 21 -6.18 11.23 9.73
N MET A 22 -6.26 10.48 8.61
CA MET A 22 -7.41 9.61 8.32
C MET A 22 -7.63 8.55 9.42
N ARG A 23 -6.57 7.87 9.88
CA ARG A 23 -6.64 6.87 10.96
C ARG A 23 -7.10 7.50 12.28
N ARG A 24 -6.56 8.67 12.64
CA ARG A 24 -6.95 9.39 13.85
C ARG A 24 -8.42 9.81 13.84
N THR A 25 -8.95 10.22 12.69
CA THR A 25 -10.37 10.52 12.53
C THR A 25 -11.23 9.27 12.67
N ALA A 26 -10.79 8.14 12.10
CA ALA A 26 -11.53 6.87 12.16
C ALA A 26 -11.49 6.18 13.54
N TYR A 27 -10.41 6.37 14.30
CA TYR A 27 -10.18 5.78 15.63
C TYR A 27 -9.71 6.82 16.64
N PRO A 28 -10.57 7.74 17.13
CA PRO A 28 -10.16 8.86 17.97
C PRO A 28 -9.56 8.47 19.33
N ALA A 29 -9.89 7.29 19.84
CA ALA A 29 -9.38 6.77 21.11
C ALA A 29 -8.05 5.99 20.97
N GLU A 30 -7.61 5.69 19.75
CA GLU A 30 -6.34 5.01 19.50
C GLU A 30 -5.18 6.00 19.64
N ARG A 31 -4.10 5.61 20.31
CA ARG A 31 -2.93 6.50 20.42
C ARG A 31 -2.14 6.45 19.10
N PRO A 32 -1.79 7.60 18.50
CA PRO A 32 -1.08 7.61 17.21
C PRO A 32 0.25 6.86 17.22
N THR A 33 0.93 6.82 18.38
CA THR A 33 2.21 6.13 18.59
C THR A 33 2.11 4.61 18.58
N ASP A 34 0.90 4.05 18.70
CA ASP A 34 0.68 2.60 18.61
C ASP A 34 0.73 2.12 17.14
N ASN A 35 0.72 3.07 16.18
CA ASN A 35 0.83 2.83 14.76
C ASN A 35 2.18 3.32 14.23
N PRO A 36 2.86 2.57 13.33
CA PRO A 36 4.05 3.05 12.66
C PRO A 36 3.75 4.23 11.74
N ALA A 37 4.81 4.97 11.44
CA ALA A 37 4.75 6.10 10.54
C ALA A 37 4.58 5.60 9.08
N PRO A 38 4.05 6.43 8.17
CA PRO A 38 3.90 6.06 6.76
C PRO A 38 5.21 5.61 6.10
N GLU A 39 6.33 6.25 6.44
CA GLU A 39 7.67 5.92 5.96
C GLU A 39 8.10 4.49 6.30
N ASP A 40 7.62 3.94 7.42
CA ASP A 40 8.00 2.60 7.89
C ASP A 40 7.36 1.48 7.07
N ILE A 41 6.25 1.75 6.37
CA ILE A 41 5.50 0.74 5.58
C ILE A 41 5.81 0.78 4.07
N MET A 42 6.86 1.51 3.67
CA MET A 42 7.15 1.77 2.25
C MET A 42 7.72 0.59 1.46
N ALA A 43 8.19 -0.48 2.11
CA ALA A 43 8.81 -1.61 1.42
C ALA A 43 7.91 -2.21 0.31
N THR A 44 6.64 -2.50 0.62
CA THR A 44 5.69 -3.06 -0.35
C THR A 44 5.31 -2.05 -1.44
N TYR A 45 5.25 -0.76 -1.11
CA TYR A 45 5.01 0.30 -2.11
C TYR A 45 6.15 0.36 -3.13
N LEU A 46 7.40 0.35 -2.65
CA LEU A 46 8.58 0.37 -3.51
C LEU A 46 8.67 -0.89 -4.36
N PHE A 47 8.40 -2.06 -3.79
CA PHE A 47 8.34 -3.32 -4.53
C PHE A 47 7.37 -3.25 -5.71
N LEU A 48 6.14 -2.78 -5.49
CA LEU A 48 5.10 -2.69 -6.54
C LEU A 48 5.45 -1.70 -7.66
N MET A 49 6.26 -0.68 -7.36
CA MET A 49 6.72 0.31 -8.33
C MET A 49 8.02 -0.10 -9.04
N GLY A 50 8.83 -0.96 -8.39
CA GLY A 50 10.10 -1.45 -8.91
C GLY A 50 9.96 -2.60 -9.89
N ASP A 51 11.08 -2.91 -10.56
CA ASP A 51 11.16 -4.01 -11.54
C ASP A 51 11.04 -5.40 -10.89
N ASP A 52 11.30 -5.50 -9.59
CA ASP A 52 11.15 -6.75 -8.82
C ASP A 52 9.69 -7.27 -8.83
N SER A 53 8.70 -6.40 -9.09
CA SER A 53 7.29 -6.78 -9.22
C SER A 53 6.84 -7.08 -10.65
N VAL A 54 7.74 -7.09 -11.63
CA VAL A 54 7.39 -7.42 -13.03
C VAL A 54 6.77 -8.82 -13.10
N GLY A 55 5.63 -8.93 -13.78
CA GLY A 55 4.84 -10.15 -13.86
C GLY A 55 3.86 -10.36 -12.70
N VAL A 56 3.90 -9.52 -11.66
CA VAL A 56 2.98 -9.60 -10.53
C VAL A 56 1.77 -8.68 -10.74
N THR A 57 0.61 -9.28 -10.99
CA THR A 57 -0.66 -8.56 -11.23
C THR A 57 -1.85 -9.35 -10.68
N GLY A 58 -2.95 -8.67 -10.38
CA GLY A 58 -4.18 -9.25 -9.83
C GLY A 58 -4.05 -9.71 -8.38
N ARG A 59 -3.06 -9.21 -7.62
CA ARG A 59 -2.79 -9.64 -6.25
C ARG A 59 -3.22 -8.58 -5.24
N ALA A 60 -3.52 -9.04 -4.03
CA ALA A 60 -3.76 -8.21 -2.86
C ALA A 60 -2.57 -8.32 -1.90
N PHE A 61 -2.01 -7.18 -1.52
CA PHE A 61 -0.87 -7.07 -0.62
C PHE A 61 -1.27 -6.41 0.70
N ASN A 62 -0.55 -6.76 1.76
CA ASN A 62 -0.53 -5.99 2.99
C ASN A 62 0.85 -5.32 3.11
N ALA A 63 0.88 -4.08 3.58
CA ALA A 63 2.13 -3.37 3.85
C ALA A 63 2.76 -3.74 5.22
N ARG A 64 2.11 -4.66 5.95
CA ARG A 64 2.56 -5.27 7.21
C ARG A 64 2.47 -6.78 7.13
#